data_AF-A0A5N5TN09-F1
#
_entry.id   AF-A0A5N5TN09-F1
#
_cell.length_a   1.000
_cell.length_b   1.000
_cell.length_c   1.000
_cell.angle_alpha   90.00
_cell.angle_beta   90.00
_cell.angle_gamma   90.00
#
_symmetry.space_group_name_H-M   'P 1'
#
loop_
_entity.id
_entity.type
_entity.pdbx_description
1 polymer ?
#
loop_
_entity_poly.entity_id
_entity_poly.type
_entity_poly.pdbx_seq_one_letter_code
_entity_poly.pdbx_strand_id
1 'polypeptide(L)'
;MEECMARIKKLVDDAKREAGLSQEIVLNGLGLCLSGCEQKTTNISLEENLHKRYPNLAEVIFVASDTIGSLMSACANGGINLISGTGSNCLLMNPDGATYQSGGWGHMIGDEGSAYWIASKTVKVIYDEEDNLIEPPYPTTTLKKLVFEHFDLNDRGIEIVCSGSVFRSWDLLKSGFMEGIKPRSQKDVEIPKFTLLKLEVSSAYGAIYQASKKSGYPLPKEYEKNSSVLFSYTRDEKQMNGHTNGNGHSNGTRNGNGLLEKKEVFSHSINNNRF
;
A
#
# COMPACT_ATOMS: atom_id res chain seq x y z
N MET A 1 -28.56 2.59 -3.20
CA MET A 1 -29.31 3.74 -3.75
C MET A 1 -29.92 4.59 -2.63
N GLU A 2 -30.66 4.00 -1.68
CA GLU A 2 -31.21 4.72 -0.50
C GLU A 2 -30.21 5.64 0.22
N GLU A 3 -29.05 5.12 0.60
CA GLU A 3 -28.00 5.90 1.29
C GLU A 3 -27.52 7.10 0.46
N CYS A 4 -27.40 6.95 -0.86
CA CYS A 4 -27.03 8.05 -1.76
C CYS A 4 -28.09 9.16 -1.71
N MET A 5 -29.37 8.80 -1.83
CA MET A 5 -30.48 9.76 -1.78
C MET A 5 -30.57 10.47 -0.42
N ALA A 6 -30.36 9.75 0.68
CA ALA A 6 -30.33 10.33 2.02
C ALA A 6 -29.20 11.36 2.17
N ARG A 7 -28.01 11.07 1.64
CA ARG A 7 -26.87 12.02 1.62
C ARG A 7 -27.16 13.24 0.75
N ILE A 8 -27.76 13.06 -0.43
CA ILE A 8 -28.17 14.17 -1.30
C ILE A 8 -29.14 15.08 -0.58
N LYS A 9 -30.19 14.53 0.05
CA LYS A 9 -31.16 15.31 0.84
C LYS A 9 -30.48 16.10 1.94
N LYS A 10 -29.60 15.45 2.71
CA LYS A 10 -28.83 16.10 3.77
C LYS A 10 -27.97 17.25 3.23
N LEU A 11 -27.26 17.05 2.13
CA LEU A 11 -26.42 18.09 1.51
C LEU A 11 -27.25 19.29 1.05
N VAL A 12 -28.43 19.06 0.46
CA VAL A 12 -29.33 20.13 0.06
C VAL A 12 -29.85 20.91 1.28
N ASP A 13 -30.22 20.23 2.36
CA ASP A 13 -30.68 20.88 3.59
C ASP A 13 -29.58 21.71 4.25
N ASP A 14 -28.37 21.15 4.29
CA ASP A 14 -27.18 21.83 4.80
C ASP A 14 -26.89 23.09 3.96
N ALA A 15 -26.95 23.00 2.63
CA ALA A 15 -26.77 24.14 1.72
C ALA A 15 -27.86 25.21 1.87
N LYS A 16 -29.14 24.82 2.02
CA LYS A 16 -30.24 25.76 2.30
C LYS A 16 -29.99 26.50 3.61
N ARG A 17 -29.55 25.79 4.66
CA ARG A 17 -29.27 26.38 5.96
C ARG A 17 -28.10 27.37 5.88
N GLU A 18 -27.03 27.02 5.18
CA GLU A 18 -25.88 27.90 4.97
C GLU A 18 -26.23 29.15 4.17
N ALA A 19 -27.14 29.02 3.19
CA ALA A 19 -27.67 30.14 2.42
C ALA A 19 -28.72 30.98 3.16
N GLY A 20 -29.11 30.63 4.39
CA GLY A 20 -30.16 31.32 5.16
C GLY A 20 -31.57 31.12 4.59
N LEU A 21 -31.78 30.08 3.79
CA LEU A 21 -33.06 29.75 3.17
C LEU A 21 -33.93 28.89 4.10
N SER A 22 -35.25 29.08 3.97
CA SER A 22 -36.22 28.19 4.63
C SER A 22 -36.05 26.76 4.11
N GLN A 23 -36.11 25.80 5.03
CA GLN A 23 -36.03 24.37 4.70
C GLN A 23 -37.25 23.88 3.90
N GLU A 24 -38.36 24.62 3.95
CA GLU A 24 -39.60 24.34 3.21
C GLU A 24 -39.56 24.81 1.74
N ILE A 25 -38.55 25.58 1.33
CA ILE A 25 -38.41 26.01 -0.06
C ILE A 25 -38.16 24.79 -0.94
N VAL A 26 -38.91 24.66 -2.03
CA VAL A 26 -38.63 23.71 -3.12
C VAL A 26 -37.68 24.40 -4.11
N LEU A 27 -36.57 23.75 -4.45
CA LEU A 27 -35.63 24.31 -5.44
C LEU A 27 -36.26 24.26 -6.84
N ASN A 28 -36.07 25.28 -7.68
CA ASN A 28 -36.52 25.19 -9.08
C ASN A 28 -35.75 24.13 -9.88
N GLY A 29 -34.49 23.86 -9.52
CA GLY A 29 -33.68 22.85 -10.17
C GLY A 29 -32.57 22.33 -9.27
N LEU A 30 -32.26 21.04 -9.40
CA LEU A 30 -31.16 20.36 -8.73
C LEU A 30 -30.34 19.56 -9.76
N GLY A 31 -29.13 20.04 -10.06
CA GLY A 31 -28.18 19.33 -10.91
C GLY A 31 -27.27 18.42 -10.08
N LEU A 32 -27.21 17.14 -10.43
CA LEU A 32 -26.41 16.11 -9.77
C LEU A 32 -25.42 15.52 -10.78
N CYS A 33 -24.17 15.96 -10.73
CA CYS A 33 -23.08 15.42 -11.53
C CYS A 33 -22.25 14.47 -10.65
N LEU A 34 -22.48 13.17 -10.77
CA LEU A 34 -21.97 12.16 -9.84
C LEU A 34 -21.05 11.15 -10.56
N SER A 35 -20.05 10.64 -9.85
CA SER A 35 -19.27 9.50 -10.35
C SER A 35 -20.16 8.25 -10.46
N GLY A 36 -20.05 7.51 -11.57
CA GLY A 36 -20.88 6.31 -11.83
C GLY A 36 -22.24 6.59 -12.47
N CYS A 37 -22.49 7.84 -12.88
CA CYS A 37 -23.73 8.27 -13.55
C CYS A 37 -23.58 8.40 -15.07
N GLU A 38 -22.89 7.45 -15.71
CA GLU A 38 -22.71 7.39 -17.17
C GLU A 38 -23.92 6.71 -17.86
N GLN A 39 -24.62 5.82 -17.15
CA GLN A 39 -25.75 5.08 -17.70
C GLN A 39 -27.08 5.84 -17.50
N LYS A 40 -27.72 6.20 -18.61
CA LYS A 40 -29.01 6.91 -18.61
C LYS A 40 -30.09 6.24 -17.77
N THR A 41 -30.19 4.90 -17.80
CA THR A 41 -31.19 4.14 -17.05
C THR A 41 -31.02 4.28 -15.54
N THR A 42 -29.78 4.26 -15.05
CA THR A 42 -29.47 4.44 -13.62
C THR A 42 -29.73 5.88 -13.19
N ASN A 43 -29.43 6.85 -14.05
CA ASN A 43 -29.67 8.26 -13.80
C ASN A 43 -31.16 8.57 -13.67
N ILE A 44 -31.98 8.09 -14.61
CA ILE A 44 -33.44 8.20 -14.57
C ILE A 44 -33.99 7.54 -13.31
N SER A 45 -33.50 6.34 -12.98
CA SER A 45 -33.93 5.66 -11.75
C SER A 45 -33.61 6.47 -10.49
N LEU A 46 -32.43 7.10 -10.41
CA LEU A 46 -32.08 7.95 -9.27
C LEU A 46 -32.97 9.19 -9.19
N GLU A 47 -33.23 9.84 -10.32
CA GLU A 47 -34.13 11.01 -10.45
C GLU A 47 -35.55 10.69 -9.94
N GLU A 48 -36.15 9.62 -10.47
CA GLU A 48 -37.50 9.17 -10.10
C GLU A 48 -37.60 8.82 -8.62
N ASN A 49 -36.61 8.10 -8.07
CA ASN A 49 -36.61 7.72 -6.67
C ASN A 49 -36.40 8.93 -5.74
N LEU A 50 -35.58 9.91 -6.13
CA LEU A 50 -35.44 11.17 -5.38
C LEU A 50 -36.75 11.96 -5.35
N HIS A 51 -37.40 12.13 -6.50
CA HIS A 51 -38.70 12.80 -6.58
C HIS A 51 -39.77 12.08 -5.74
N LYS A 52 -39.82 10.75 -5.82
CA LYS A 52 -40.78 9.95 -5.05
C LYS A 52 -40.54 10.03 -3.55
N ARG A 53 -39.28 9.99 -3.11
CA ARG A 53 -38.92 9.96 -1.69
C ARG A 53 -38.95 11.34 -1.03
N TYR A 54 -38.56 12.37 -1.78
CA TYR A 54 -38.43 13.74 -1.32
C TYR A 54 -39.11 14.72 -2.30
N PRO A 55 -40.45 14.73 -2.38
CA PRO A 55 -41.20 15.50 -3.38
C PRO A 55 -40.96 17.02 -3.31
N ASN A 56 -40.58 17.53 -2.13
CA ASN A 56 -40.30 18.96 -1.91
C ASN A 56 -38.81 19.31 -2.07
N LEU A 57 -37.99 18.42 -2.63
CA LEU A 57 -36.55 18.66 -2.79
C LEU A 57 -36.27 19.67 -3.91
N ALA A 58 -36.80 19.41 -5.10
CA ALA A 58 -36.69 20.26 -6.28
C ALA A 58 -37.82 19.99 -7.28
N GLU A 59 -38.18 20.97 -8.09
CA GLU A 59 -39.13 20.85 -9.21
C GLU A 59 -38.54 20.05 -10.37
N VAL A 60 -37.26 20.28 -10.68
CA VAL A 60 -36.51 19.56 -11.71
C VAL A 60 -35.26 18.96 -11.09
N ILE A 61 -35.02 17.66 -11.31
CA ILE A 61 -33.76 17.00 -10.95
C ILE A 61 -33.09 16.55 -12.23
N PHE A 62 -31.82 16.91 -12.41
CA PHE A 62 -31.01 16.47 -13.54
C PHE A 62 -29.83 15.65 -13.04
N VAL A 63 -29.64 14.44 -13.57
CA VAL A 63 -28.55 13.54 -13.18
C VAL A 63 -27.63 13.26 -14.36
N ALA A 64 -26.34 13.52 -14.18
CA ALA A 64 -25.29 13.25 -15.16
C ALA A 64 -24.01 12.76 -14.48
N SER A 65 -23.03 12.36 -15.28
CA SER A 65 -21.70 12.01 -14.77
C SER A 65 -20.94 13.27 -14.32
N ASP A 66 -19.99 13.07 -13.41
CA ASP A 66 -18.97 14.07 -13.05
C ASP A 66 -18.17 14.57 -14.27
N THR A 67 -17.94 13.70 -15.26
CA THR A 67 -17.27 14.05 -16.51
C THR A 67 -18.03 15.09 -17.32
N ILE A 68 -19.35 14.92 -17.47
CA ILE A 68 -20.24 15.87 -18.14
C ILE A 68 -20.30 17.18 -17.35
N GLY A 69 -20.51 17.11 -16.04
CA GLY A 69 -20.60 18.30 -15.17
C GLY A 69 -19.35 19.18 -15.25
N SER A 70 -18.17 18.57 -15.17
CA SER A 70 -16.90 19.28 -15.26
C SER A 70 -16.72 19.95 -16.63
N LEU A 71 -17.07 19.24 -17.71
CA LEU A 71 -16.91 19.71 -19.08
C LEU A 71 -17.86 20.89 -19.36
N MET A 72 -19.12 20.77 -18.97
CA MET A 72 -20.12 21.84 -19.10
C MET A 72 -19.79 23.07 -18.25
N SER A 73 -19.05 22.90 -17.15
CA SER A 73 -18.62 24.02 -16.31
C SER A 73 -17.49 24.84 -16.93
N ALA A 74 -16.67 24.23 -17.79
CA ALA A 74 -15.46 24.86 -18.32
C ALA A 74 -15.51 25.16 -19.83
N CYS A 75 -16.36 24.47 -20.60
CA CYS A 75 -16.33 24.49 -22.05
C CYS A 75 -17.71 24.76 -22.66
N ALA A 76 -17.86 25.89 -23.37
CA ALA A 76 -19.14 26.29 -23.96
C ALA A 76 -19.53 25.49 -25.22
N ASN A 77 -18.55 24.96 -25.98
CA ASN A 77 -18.76 24.33 -27.29
C ASN A 77 -18.19 22.90 -27.36
N GLY A 78 -18.27 22.15 -26.26
CA GLY A 78 -17.60 20.86 -26.14
C GLY A 78 -16.11 20.99 -25.83
N GLY A 79 -15.47 19.85 -25.56
CA GLY A 79 -14.11 19.77 -25.04
C GLY A 79 -13.72 18.35 -24.65
N ILE A 80 -12.60 18.21 -23.96
CA ILE A 80 -12.13 16.94 -23.40
C ILE A 80 -11.95 17.13 -21.90
N ASN A 81 -12.52 16.23 -21.11
CA ASN A 81 -12.29 16.12 -19.69
C ASN A 81 -11.48 14.85 -19.40
N LEU A 82 -10.36 15.00 -18.68
CA LEU A 82 -9.48 13.93 -18.28
C LEU A 82 -9.36 13.92 -16.76
N ILE A 83 -9.93 12.90 -16.13
CA ILE A 83 -9.96 12.71 -14.68
C ILE A 83 -8.88 11.70 -14.29
N SER A 84 -8.03 12.08 -13.33
CA SER A 84 -7.19 11.18 -12.55
C SER A 84 -7.30 11.57 -11.08
N GLY A 85 -8.11 10.81 -10.34
CA GLY A 85 -8.33 10.95 -8.91
C GLY A 85 -8.23 9.57 -8.25
N THR A 86 -9.21 9.20 -7.41
CA THR A 86 -9.30 7.83 -6.89
C THR A 86 -9.41 6.80 -8.02
N GLY A 87 -10.25 7.08 -9.01
CA GLY A 87 -10.34 6.38 -10.30
C GLY A 87 -9.90 7.28 -11.47
N SER A 88 -10.08 6.84 -12.71
CA SER A 88 -9.76 7.64 -13.89
C SER A 88 -10.81 7.51 -15.00
N ASN A 89 -10.99 8.59 -15.76
CA ASN A 89 -11.93 8.63 -16.89
C ASN A 89 -11.51 9.70 -17.92
N CYS A 90 -11.83 9.49 -19.18
CA CYS A 90 -11.64 10.46 -20.26
C CYS A 90 -12.92 10.58 -21.07
N LEU A 91 -13.47 11.80 -21.17
CA LEU A 91 -14.67 12.09 -21.95
C LEU A 91 -14.40 13.22 -22.93
N LEU A 92 -14.65 12.97 -24.22
CA LEU A 92 -14.78 13.96 -25.27
C LEU A 92 -16.26 14.29 -25.48
N MET A 93 -16.56 15.58 -25.62
CA MET A 93 -17.84 16.08 -26.12
C MET A 93 -17.58 17.01 -27.31
N ASN A 94 -18.20 16.72 -28.45
CA ASN A 94 -18.17 17.56 -29.64
C ASN A 94 -19.12 18.76 -29.51
N PRO A 95 -18.95 19.81 -30.33
CA PRO A 95 -19.88 20.96 -30.35
C PRO A 95 -21.33 20.60 -30.69
N ASP A 96 -21.56 19.48 -31.39
CA ASP A 96 -22.90 18.95 -31.71
C ASP A 96 -23.52 18.13 -30.56
N GLY A 97 -22.81 17.99 -29.45
CA GLY A 97 -23.22 17.22 -28.27
C GLY A 97 -22.88 15.72 -28.33
N ALA A 98 -22.27 15.22 -29.41
CA ALA A 98 -21.83 13.83 -29.47
C ALA A 98 -20.69 13.56 -28.48
N THR A 99 -20.78 12.44 -27.75
CA THR A 99 -19.83 12.10 -26.68
C THR A 99 -19.05 10.82 -26.98
N TYR A 100 -17.77 10.79 -26.62
CA TYR A 100 -16.90 9.61 -26.71
C TYR A 100 -16.14 9.44 -25.39
N GLN A 101 -16.03 8.20 -24.91
CA GLN A 101 -15.41 7.90 -23.62
C GLN A 101 -14.28 6.88 -23.77
N SER A 102 -13.23 7.04 -22.96
CA SER A 102 -12.18 6.05 -22.76
C SER A 102 -11.91 5.87 -21.26
N GLY A 103 -11.92 4.63 -20.77
CA GLY A 103 -11.83 4.32 -19.34
C GLY A 103 -13.16 4.51 -18.60
N GLY A 104 -13.11 4.76 -17.30
CA GLY A 104 -14.30 4.84 -16.44
C GLY A 104 -14.92 3.48 -16.09
N TRP A 105 -14.17 2.38 -16.23
CA TRP A 105 -14.63 1.03 -15.91
C TRP A 105 -14.49 0.66 -14.42
N GLY A 106 -13.87 1.54 -13.65
CA GLY A 106 -13.60 1.33 -12.23
C GLY A 106 -12.43 0.38 -11.96
N HIS A 107 -12.01 0.38 -10.70
CA HIS A 107 -10.79 -0.24 -10.20
C HIS A 107 -10.62 -1.75 -10.43
N MET A 108 -11.71 -2.48 -10.74
CA MET A 108 -11.64 -3.92 -10.98
C MET A 108 -11.07 -4.26 -12.36
N ILE A 109 -11.34 -3.45 -13.38
CA ILE A 109 -11.02 -3.76 -14.79
C ILE A 109 -10.50 -2.54 -15.57
N GLY A 110 -10.11 -1.47 -14.90
CA GLY A 110 -9.57 -0.26 -15.52
C GLY A 110 -8.93 0.68 -14.50
N ASP A 111 -9.31 1.96 -14.57
CA ASP A 111 -8.76 3.06 -13.77
C ASP A 111 -7.25 3.29 -13.97
N GLU A 112 -6.71 2.96 -15.15
CA GLU A 112 -5.32 3.24 -15.49
C GLU A 112 -4.96 4.71 -15.26
N GLY A 113 -3.81 4.95 -14.60
CA GLY A 113 -3.36 6.31 -14.27
C GLY A 113 -4.07 6.96 -13.08
N SER A 114 -5.00 6.27 -12.40
CA SER A 114 -5.60 6.72 -11.15
C SER A 114 -4.72 6.48 -9.92
N ALA A 115 -5.08 7.06 -8.78
CA ALA A 115 -4.46 6.77 -7.49
C ALA A 115 -4.60 5.29 -7.11
N TYR A 116 -5.76 4.67 -7.35
CA TYR A 116 -5.94 3.23 -7.10
C TYR A 116 -4.97 2.39 -7.92
N TRP A 117 -4.88 2.67 -9.23
CA TRP A 117 -4.00 1.92 -10.13
C TRP A 117 -2.52 2.08 -9.75
N ILE A 118 -2.10 3.30 -9.41
CA ILE A 118 -0.72 3.57 -8.95
C ILE A 118 -0.42 2.79 -7.67
N ALA A 119 -1.31 2.85 -6.67
CA ALA A 119 -1.13 2.13 -5.40
C ALA A 119 -1.10 0.61 -5.61
N SER A 120 -2.06 0.07 -6.37
CA SER A 120 -2.16 -1.36 -6.69
C SER A 120 -0.93 -1.86 -7.44
N LYS A 121 -0.46 -1.12 -8.45
CA LYS A 121 0.77 -1.44 -9.18
C LYS A 121 2.00 -1.41 -8.28
N THR A 122 2.09 -0.42 -7.38
CA THR A 122 3.20 -0.30 -6.43
C THR A 122 3.28 -1.52 -5.52
N VAL A 123 2.16 -1.91 -4.91
CA VAL A 123 2.07 -3.11 -4.06
C VAL A 123 2.42 -4.35 -4.87
N LYS A 124 1.86 -4.49 -6.09
CA LYS A 124 2.13 -5.64 -6.95
C LYS A 124 3.61 -5.78 -7.31
N VAL A 125 4.28 -4.68 -7.66
CA VAL A 125 5.73 -4.69 -7.97
C VAL A 125 6.55 -5.15 -6.77
N ILE A 126 6.24 -4.68 -5.56
CA ILE A 126 6.94 -5.11 -4.34
C ILE A 126 6.78 -6.61 -4.11
N TYR A 127 5.55 -7.13 -4.21
CA TYR A 127 5.31 -8.56 -3.98
C TYR A 127 5.87 -9.45 -5.10
N ASP A 128 5.87 -8.98 -6.35
CA ASP A 128 6.50 -9.70 -7.45
C ASP A 128 8.02 -9.85 -7.26
N GLU A 129 8.66 -8.83 -6.69
CA GLU A 129 10.07 -8.88 -6.32
C GLU A 129 10.31 -9.84 -5.15
N GLU A 130 9.52 -9.75 -4.07
CA GLU A 130 9.63 -10.64 -2.90
C GLU A 130 9.44 -12.12 -3.27
N ASP A 131 8.50 -12.40 -4.17
CA ASP A 131 8.22 -13.75 -4.66
C ASP A 131 9.20 -14.21 -5.75
N ASN A 132 10.16 -13.36 -6.16
CA ASN A 132 11.06 -13.57 -7.30
C ASN A 132 10.30 -13.91 -8.61
N LEU A 133 9.09 -13.36 -8.77
CA LEU A 133 8.24 -13.60 -9.93
C LEU A 133 8.61 -12.69 -11.10
N ILE A 134 8.82 -11.40 -10.82
CA ILE A 134 9.25 -10.40 -11.82
C ILE A 134 10.25 -9.46 -11.15
N GLU A 135 11.44 -9.33 -11.73
CA GLU A 135 12.45 -8.37 -11.26
C GLU A 135 12.01 -6.94 -11.63
N PRO A 136 12.02 -5.99 -10.68
CA PRO A 136 11.61 -4.63 -10.95
C PRO A 136 12.64 -3.89 -11.81
N PRO A 137 12.20 -3.02 -12.74
CA PRO A 137 13.13 -2.28 -13.60
C PRO A 137 13.96 -1.22 -12.87
N TYR A 138 13.59 -0.88 -11.63
CA TYR A 138 14.24 0.11 -10.78
C TYR A 138 14.22 -0.34 -9.31
N PRO A 139 15.14 0.15 -8.46
CA PRO A 139 15.16 -0.20 -7.04
C PRO A 139 13.84 0.17 -6.31
N THR A 140 13.31 -0.76 -5.54
CA THR A 140 12.02 -0.63 -4.84
C THR A 140 12.15 -0.29 -3.36
N THR A 141 13.38 -0.19 -2.81
CA THR A 141 13.65 -0.09 -1.36
C THR A 141 12.80 1.00 -0.67
N THR A 142 12.69 2.19 -1.27
CA THR A 142 11.88 3.29 -0.73
C THR A 142 10.39 2.98 -0.80
N LEU A 143 9.91 2.39 -1.90
CA LEU A 143 8.51 2.00 -2.07
C LEU A 143 8.12 0.93 -1.04
N LYS A 144 8.95 -0.11 -0.89
CA LYS A 144 8.77 -1.18 0.09
C LYS A 144 8.63 -0.62 1.50
N LYS A 145 9.55 0.27 1.91
CA LYS A 145 9.48 0.95 3.21
C LYS A 145 8.15 1.69 3.41
N LEU A 146 7.76 2.54 2.46
CA LEU A 146 6.55 3.35 2.57
C LEU A 146 5.28 2.50 2.63
N VAL A 147 5.19 1.45 1.79
CA VAL A 147 4.04 0.53 1.79
C VAL A 147 3.97 -0.24 3.10
N PHE A 148 5.11 -0.71 3.61
CA PHE A 148 5.14 -1.51 4.83
C PHE A 148 4.79 -0.66 6.06
N GLU A 149 5.27 0.58 6.12
CA GLU A 149 4.88 1.54 7.15
C GLU A 149 3.39 1.91 7.06
N HIS A 150 2.85 2.13 5.85
CA HIS A 150 1.45 2.51 5.67
C HIS A 150 0.46 1.42 6.07
N PHE A 151 0.74 0.17 5.70
CA PHE A 151 -0.13 -0.98 5.98
C PHE A 151 0.23 -1.72 7.27
N ASP A 152 1.16 -1.20 8.08
CA ASP A 152 1.72 -1.87 9.27
C ASP A 152 2.19 -3.31 8.97
N LEU A 153 2.78 -3.50 7.78
CA LEU A 153 3.36 -4.76 7.37
C LEU A 153 4.74 -4.85 8.00
N ASN A 154 4.77 -5.44 9.19
CA ASN A 154 6.00 -5.75 9.86
C ASN A 154 6.72 -6.88 9.12
N ASP A 155 7.76 -6.54 8.35
CA ASP A 155 8.70 -7.50 7.78
C ASP A 155 9.52 -8.13 8.92
N ARG A 156 8.95 -9.10 9.65
CA ARG A 156 9.66 -9.80 10.74
C ARG A 156 10.34 -11.08 10.28
N GLY A 157 10.20 -11.41 8.99
CA GLY A 157 10.59 -12.71 8.46
C GLY A 157 9.85 -13.84 9.17
N ILE A 158 10.47 -15.02 9.24
CA ILE A 158 9.90 -16.15 9.98
C ILE A 158 9.96 -15.87 11.49
N GLU A 159 8.81 -15.89 12.16
CA GLU A 159 8.75 -15.81 13.63
C GLU A 159 8.94 -17.21 14.25
N ILE A 160 9.96 -17.36 15.09
CA ILE A 160 10.35 -18.62 15.73
C ILE A 160 10.19 -18.48 17.24
N VAL A 161 9.25 -19.20 17.84
CA VAL A 161 9.03 -19.16 19.29
C VAL A 161 10.05 -20.06 20.02
N CYS A 162 10.92 -19.45 20.81
CA CYS A 162 11.95 -20.11 21.60
C CYS A 162 11.41 -20.46 23.00
N SER A 163 11.20 -21.76 23.26
CA SER A 163 10.73 -22.27 24.56
C SER A 163 11.82 -23.07 25.28
N GLY A 164 11.91 -22.90 26.60
CA GLY A 164 12.82 -23.66 27.46
C GLY A 164 13.94 -22.81 28.09
N SER A 165 14.50 -23.29 29.21
CA SER A 165 15.49 -22.55 30.01
C SER A 165 16.82 -22.32 29.30
N VAL A 166 17.18 -23.17 28.33
CA VAL A 166 18.44 -23.09 27.57
C VAL A 166 18.54 -21.77 26.78
N PHE A 167 17.43 -21.26 26.25
CA PHE A 167 17.39 -19.99 25.52
C PHE A 167 17.64 -18.75 26.40
N ARG A 168 17.67 -18.88 27.74
CA ARG A 168 18.11 -17.80 28.63
C ARG A 168 19.60 -17.45 28.42
N SER A 169 20.37 -18.38 27.87
CA SER A 169 21.79 -18.19 27.53
C SER A 169 21.98 -18.02 26.02
N TRP A 170 21.08 -17.30 25.35
CA TRP A 170 21.07 -17.11 23.89
C TRP A 170 22.44 -16.68 23.34
N ASP A 171 23.15 -15.79 24.02
CA ASP A 171 24.46 -15.31 23.56
C ASP A 171 25.50 -16.43 23.38
N LEU A 172 25.40 -17.50 24.17
CA LEU A 172 26.26 -18.68 24.05
C LEU A 172 25.84 -19.61 22.90
N LEU A 173 24.55 -19.59 22.53
CA LEU A 173 23.97 -20.42 21.47
C LEU A 173 24.09 -19.76 20.10
N LYS A 174 24.15 -18.43 20.06
CA LYS A 174 23.99 -17.61 18.86
C LYS A 174 24.90 -18.07 17.72
N SER A 175 26.20 -18.25 17.97
CA SER A 175 27.15 -18.65 16.91
C SER A 175 26.80 -20.00 16.29
N GLY A 176 26.52 -21.01 17.12
CA GLY A 176 26.12 -22.34 16.65
C GLY A 176 24.78 -22.36 15.94
N PHE A 177 23.81 -21.57 16.43
CA PHE A 177 22.51 -21.43 15.78
C PHE A 177 22.64 -20.76 14.40
N MET A 178 23.39 -19.66 14.31
CA MET A 178 23.63 -18.94 13.06
C MET A 178 24.42 -19.77 12.05
N GLU A 179 25.28 -20.69 12.49
CA GLU A 179 25.92 -21.65 11.60
C GLU A 179 24.93 -22.74 11.16
N GLY A 180 24.13 -23.27 12.09
CA GLY A 180 23.22 -24.37 11.83
C GLY A 180 22.04 -24.04 10.91
N ILE A 181 21.66 -22.75 10.82
CA ILE A 181 20.57 -22.26 9.97
C ILE A 181 20.98 -22.00 8.51
N LYS A 182 22.28 -22.01 8.21
CA LYS A 182 22.77 -21.87 6.84
C LYS A 182 22.35 -23.07 5.99
N PRO A 183 22.13 -22.88 4.68
CA PRO A 183 21.94 -23.98 3.73
C PRO A 183 23.07 -25.01 3.84
N ARG A 184 22.74 -26.29 3.87
CA ARG A 184 23.71 -27.40 3.90
C ARG A 184 23.92 -28.00 2.52
N SER A 185 23.01 -27.72 1.59
CA SER A 185 23.08 -28.12 0.19
C SER A 185 22.51 -27.04 -0.72
N GLN A 186 22.80 -27.13 -2.03
CA GLN A 186 22.23 -26.23 -3.04
C GLN A 186 20.70 -26.37 -3.20
N LYS A 187 20.08 -27.40 -2.61
CA LYS A 187 18.62 -27.60 -2.62
C LYS A 187 17.93 -26.95 -1.42
N ASP A 188 18.69 -26.55 -0.40
CA ASP A 188 18.12 -25.98 0.81
C ASP A 188 17.78 -24.50 0.56
N VAL A 189 16.60 -24.08 1.01
CA VAL A 189 16.18 -22.69 0.92
C VAL A 189 16.90 -21.89 2.00
N GLU A 190 17.60 -20.84 1.60
CA GLU A 190 18.22 -19.90 2.53
C GLU A 190 17.15 -19.01 3.17
N ILE A 191 17.23 -18.80 4.49
CA ILE A 191 16.26 -17.99 5.22
C ILE A 191 16.71 -16.51 5.18
N PRO A 192 16.00 -15.62 4.48
CA PRO A 192 16.43 -14.23 4.29
C PRO A 192 16.26 -13.38 5.56
N LYS A 193 15.25 -13.69 6.38
CA LYS A 193 14.89 -12.95 7.58
C LYS A 193 14.18 -13.84 8.59
N PHE A 194 14.50 -13.69 9.87
CA PHE A 194 13.76 -14.34 10.96
C PHE A 194 13.84 -13.56 12.26
N THR A 195 12.87 -13.79 13.14
CA THR A 195 12.78 -13.21 14.48
C THR A 195 12.55 -14.31 15.50
N LEU A 196 13.41 -14.40 16.51
CA LEU A 196 13.24 -15.28 17.66
C LEU A 196 12.38 -14.59 18.71
N LEU A 197 11.32 -15.26 19.15
CA LEU A 197 10.38 -14.76 20.14
C LEU A 197 10.51 -15.54 21.45
N LYS A 198 10.45 -14.82 22.57
CA LYS A 198 10.36 -15.39 23.92
C LYS A 198 8.95 -15.18 24.45
N LEU A 199 8.32 -16.24 24.96
CA LEU A 199 7.02 -16.13 25.64
C LEU A 199 7.17 -15.40 26.98
N GLU A 200 6.29 -14.44 27.22
CA GLU A 200 6.14 -13.75 28.52
C GLU A 200 4.97 -14.30 29.34
N VAL A 201 4.15 -15.14 28.70
CA VAL A 201 3.03 -15.85 29.34
C VAL A 201 3.25 -17.36 29.31
N SER A 202 2.49 -18.07 30.12
CA SER A 202 2.46 -19.54 30.04
C SER A 202 1.91 -20.00 28.69
N SER A 203 2.49 -21.09 28.16
CA SER A 203 1.97 -21.77 26.96
C SER A 203 0.51 -22.24 27.11
N ALA A 204 0.00 -22.32 28.35
CA ALA A 204 -1.41 -22.57 28.65
C ALA A 204 -2.37 -21.57 27.99
N TYR A 205 -1.95 -20.33 27.73
CA TYR A 205 -2.73 -19.36 26.96
C TYR A 205 -3.06 -19.88 25.55
N GLY A 206 -2.11 -20.56 24.91
CA GLY A 206 -2.34 -21.21 23.62
C GLY A 206 -3.44 -22.28 23.69
N ALA A 207 -3.47 -23.06 24.77
CA ALA A 207 -4.51 -24.07 24.99
C ALA A 207 -5.89 -23.44 25.21
N ILE A 208 -5.96 -22.34 25.96
CA ILE A 208 -7.20 -21.58 26.19
C ILE A 208 -7.73 -21.00 24.88
N TYR A 209 -6.87 -20.41 24.03
CA TYR A 209 -7.27 -19.90 22.72
C TYR A 209 -7.83 -21.01 21.81
N GLN A 210 -7.24 -22.21 21.84
CA GLN A 210 -7.76 -23.34 21.07
C GLN A 210 -9.11 -23.83 21.60
N ALA A 211 -9.27 -23.91 22.93
CA ALA A 211 -10.53 -24.29 23.56
C ALA A 211 -11.64 -23.28 23.25
N SER A 212 -11.35 -21.99 23.34
CA SER A 212 -12.25 -20.88 23.00
C SER A 212 -12.75 -20.95 21.55
N LYS A 213 -11.86 -21.22 20.59
CA LYS A 213 -12.26 -21.42 19.20
C LYS A 213 -13.22 -22.60 19.04
N LYS A 214 -12.97 -23.69 19.76
CA LYS A 214 -13.79 -24.91 19.69
C LYS A 214 -15.14 -24.76 20.41
N SER A 215 -15.21 -23.94 21.46
CA SER A 215 -16.43 -23.69 22.22
C SER A 215 -17.36 -22.65 21.60
N GLY A 216 -16.95 -22.01 20.49
CA GLY A 216 -17.71 -20.92 19.86
C GLY A 216 -17.73 -19.62 20.68
N TYR A 217 -16.88 -19.52 21.70
CA TYR A 217 -16.76 -18.32 22.53
C TYR A 217 -15.41 -17.65 22.25
N PRO A 218 -15.34 -16.66 21.35
CA PRO A 218 -14.07 -16.06 20.94
C PRO A 218 -13.47 -15.24 22.08
N LEU A 219 -12.27 -15.62 22.51
CA LEU A 219 -11.46 -14.81 23.43
C LEU A 219 -10.60 -13.81 22.65
N PRO A 220 -10.48 -12.55 23.12
CA PRO A 220 -9.50 -11.61 22.59
C PRO A 220 -8.09 -12.19 22.68
N LYS A 221 -7.33 -12.12 21.58
CA LYS A 221 -5.97 -12.63 21.49
C LYS A 221 -4.99 -11.48 21.56
N GLU A 222 -4.26 -11.37 22.67
CA GLU A 222 -3.29 -10.30 22.89
C GLU A 222 -1.85 -10.77 22.57
N TYR A 223 -1.60 -11.18 21.32
CA TYR A 223 -0.32 -11.80 20.94
C TYR A 223 0.91 -10.92 21.21
N GLU A 224 0.78 -9.61 21.02
CA GLU A 224 1.86 -8.64 21.27
C GLU A 224 2.29 -8.57 22.74
N LYS A 225 1.37 -8.83 23.69
CA LYS A 225 1.69 -8.88 25.12
C LYS A 225 2.21 -10.25 25.55
N ASN A 226 1.95 -11.29 24.75
CA ASN A 226 2.27 -12.67 25.09
C ASN A 226 3.73 -13.04 24.80
N SER A 227 4.45 -12.24 24.01
CA SER A 227 5.84 -12.50 23.65
C SER A 227 6.67 -11.24 23.45
N SER A 228 7.97 -11.35 23.71
CA SER A 228 8.98 -10.34 23.41
C SER A 228 9.99 -10.83 22.37
N VAL A 229 10.67 -9.91 21.69
CA VAL A 229 11.74 -10.25 20.73
C VAL A 229 13.01 -10.62 21.50
N LEU A 230 13.51 -11.83 21.26
CA LEU A 230 14.81 -12.30 21.78
C LEU A 230 15.95 -11.92 20.83
N PHE A 231 15.75 -12.04 19.52
CA PHE A 231 16.77 -11.76 18.50
C PHE A 231 16.11 -11.57 17.13
N SER A 232 16.68 -10.70 16.28
CA SER A 232 16.26 -10.55 14.88
C SER A 232 17.48 -10.65 13.96
N TYR A 233 17.27 -11.33 12.83
CA TYR A 233 18.25 -11.48 11.77
C TYR A 233 17.66 -11.03 10.44
N THR A 234 18.45 -10.32 9.66
CA THR A 234 18.17 -9.96 8.26
C THR A 234 19.48 -10.13 7.49
N ARG A 235 19.41 -10.78 6.34
CA ARG A 235 20.59 -10.98 5.47
C ARG A 235 20.99 -9.64 4.84
N ASP A 236 22.27 -9.28 4.91
CA ASP A 236 22.83 -8.14 4.18
C ASP A 236 22.99 -8.51 2.68
N GLU A 237 22.29 -7.80 1.79
CA GLU A 237 22.31 -8.05 0.33
C GLU A 237 23.65 -7.69 -0.36
N LYS A 238 24.60 -7.07 0.36
CA LYS A 238 25.85 -6.56 -0.23
C LYS A 238 26.91 -7.60 -0.60
N GLN A 239 26.69 -8.90 -0.38
CA GLN A 239 27.66 -9.95 -0.70
C GLN A 239 27.43 -10.67 -2.05
N MET A 240 26.51 -10.22 -2.91
CA MET A 240 26.26 -10.85 -4.21
C MET A 240 27.20 -10.42 -5.36
N ASN A 241 27.93 -9.31 -5.27
CA ASN A 241 28.77 -8.81 -6.38
C ASN A 241 30.26 -9.18 -6.28
N GLY A 242 30.59 -10.40 -5.84
CA GLY A 242 31.96 -10.85 -5.61
C GLY A 242 32.47 -12.00 -6.48
N HIS A 243 31.67 -12.56 -7.39
CA HIS A 243 32.06 -13.70 -8.23
C HIS A 243 31.64 -13.52 -9.69
N THR A 244 32.37 -12.68 -10.42
CA THR A 244 32.48 -12.82 -11.88
C THR A 244 33.79 -13.55 -12.20
N ASN A 245 33.63 -14.73 -12.79
CA ASN A 245 34.70 -15.58 -13.34
C ASN A 245 35.61 -14.80 -14.30
N GLY A 246 36.84 -14.52 -13.86
CA GLY A 246 37.94 -14.16 -14.76
C GLY A 246 38.56 -15.42 -15.36
N ASN A 247 38.03 -15.90 -16.48
CA ASN A 247 38.75 -16.85 -17.35
C ASN A 247 39.50 -16.04 -18.42
N GLY A 248 40.60 -15.41 -18.01
CA GLY A 248 41.56 -14.74 -18.88
C GLY A 248 42.84 -15.57 -18.95
N HIS A 249 43.17 -16.06 -20.14
CA HIS A 249 44.40 -16.78 -20.47
C HIS A 249 45.65 -16.12 -19.85
N SER A 250 46.42 -16.90 -19.08
CA SER A 250 47.79 -16.56 -18.69
C SER A 250 48.77 -16.97 -19.79
N ASN A 251 49.54 -16.03 -20.33
CA ASN A 251 50.85 -16.31 -20.94
C ASN A 251 51.76 -15.08 -20.87
N GLY A 252 52.87 -15.21 -20.13
CA GLY A 252 54.08 -14.36 -20.15
C GLY A 252 53.88 -12.91 -19.66
N THR A 253 54.76 -12.24 -18.93
CA THR A 253 56.21 -12.40 -18.77
C THR A 253 56.64 -11.52 -17.57
N ARG A 254 57.78 -11.87 -16.97
CA ARG A 254 58.46 -11.21 -15.85
C ARG A 254 58.70 -9.70 -16.02
N ASN A 255 58.60 -8.97 -14.90
CA ASN A 255 59.50 -7.92 -14.36
C ASN A 255 58.71 -7.26 -13.22
N GLY A 256 59.19 -6.92 -12.02
CA GLY A 256 60.53 -6.66 -11.51
C GLY A 256 60.37 -5.56 -10.46
N ASN A 257 61.08 -5.68 -9.34
CA ASN A 257 61.30 -4.70 -8.27
C ASN A 257 60.21 -4.54 -7.19
N GLY A 258 60.58 -5.04 -6.01
CA GLY A 258 60.02 -4.57 -4.75
C GLY A 258 60.66 -3.27 -4.30
N LEU A 259 59.99 -2.59 -3.37
CA LEU A 259 60.62 -1.78 -2.33
C LEU A 259 59.61 -1.62 -1.19
N LEU A 260 60.08 -1.99 0.00
CA LEU A 260 59.49 -1.72 1.28
C LEU A 260 59.51 -0.21 1.55
N GLU A 261 58.44 0.34 2.12
CA GLU A 261 58.57 1.48 3.03
C GLU A 261 57.49 1.45 4.12
N LYS A 262 57.99 1.44 5.36
CA LYS A 262 57.25 1.70 6.62
C LYS A 262 57.25 3.21 6.88
N LYS A 263 56.28 3.63 7.72
CA LYS A 263 56.17 4.88 8.54
C LYS A 263 55.04 5.79 8.04
N GLU A 264 54.32 6.54 8.86
CA GLU A 264 54.14 6.71 10.31
C GLU A 264 52.90 7.60 10.46
N VAL A 265 52.11 7.38 11.52
CA VAL A 265 51.60 8.40 12.46
C VAL A 265 50.82 9.60 11.88
N PHE A 266 49.54 9.71 12.27
CA PHE A 266 49.05 10.95 12.87
C PHE A 266 48.02 10.65 13.97
N SER A 267 48.34 11.15 15.16
CA SER A 267 47.56 11.14 16.38
C SER A 267 46.85 12.49 16.58
N HIS A 268 45.63 12.43 17.13
CA HIS A 268 44.99 13.38 18.04
C HIS A 268 44.66 14.81 17.56
N SER A 269 43.38 15.18 17.66
CA SER A 269 42.94 16.14 18.69
C SER A 269 41.41 16.19 18.80
N ILE A 270 40.90 15.88 19.99
CA ILE A 270 39.59 16.30 20.50
C ILE A 270 39.89 17.42 21.51
N ASN A 271 39.34 18.63 21.33
CA ASN A 271 38.46 19.26 22.33
C ASN A 271 38.01 20.71 22.01
N ASN A 272 36.76 20.96 22.40
CA ASN A 272 36.19 22.16 23.04
C ASN A 272 35.74 23.42 22.25
N ASN A 273 34.41 23.61 22.34
CA ASN A 273 33.66 24.76 22.88
C ASN A 273 33.33 26.03 22.04
N ARG A 274 32.02 26.38 22.16
CA ARG A 274 31.33 27.69 22.01
C ARG A 274 31.25 28.23 20.57
N PHE A 275 30.12 28.73 20.05
CA PHE A 275 28.92 29.37 20.62
C PHE A 275 27.64 28.84 19.97
#